data_AF-A0A157R9C2-F1
#
_entry.id   AF-A0A157R9C2-F1
#
_cell.length_a   1.000
_cell.length_b   1.000
_cell.length_c   1.000
_cell.angle_alpha   90.00
_cell.angle_beta   90.00
_cell.angle_gamma   90.00
#
_symmetry.space_group_name_H-M   'P 1'
#
loop_
_entity.id
_entity.type
_entity.pdbx_description
1 polymer ?
#
loop_
_entity_poly.entity_id
_entity_poly.type
_entity_poly.pdbx_seq_one_letter_code
_entity_poly.pdbx_strand_id
1 'polypeptide(L)'
;MRLRYEGQVQQRILRELCRRPALEAGRHRMAIRFWVGPEARLGPLQVSVTRRPDLETAVHDALIGLPLNLPPEGVAQPAIMQIVPGAAGHRGCSE
;
A
#
# COMPACT_ATOMS: atom_id res chain seq x y z
N MET A 1 9.33 9.15 15.22
CA MET A 1 9.30 7.71 14.89
C MET A 1 8.14 7.35 13.95
N ARG A 2 6.90 7.79 14.24
CA ARG A 2 5.72 7.54 13.40
C ARG A 2 5.91 7.88 11.91
N LEU A 3 6.35 9.09 11.57
CA LEU A 3 6.58 9.51 10.17
C LEU A 3 7.57 8.61 9.42
N ARG A 4 8.63 8.15 10.11
CA ARG A 4 9.62 7.22 9.54
C ARG A 4 8.97 5.86 9.26
N TYR A 5 8.15 5.37 10.18
CA TYR A 5 7.39 4.14 10.01
C TYR A 5 6.40 4.25 8.84
N GLU A 6 5.61 5.32 8.79
CA GLU A 6 4.66 5.58 7.70
C GLU A 6 5.36 5.61 6.33
N GLY A 7 6.49 6.31 6.23
CA GLY A 7 7.30 6.35 5.00
C GLY A 7 7.86 4.98 4.59
N GLN A 8 8.32 4.16 5.55
CA GLN A 8 8.79 2.80 5.27
C GLN A 8 7.68 1.88 4.77
N VAL A 9 6.50 1.93 5.42
CA VAL A 9 5.32 1.16 4.99
C VAL A 9 4.88 1.59 3.59
N GLN A 10 4.79 2.90 3.34
CA GLN A 10 4.45 3.45 2.03
C GLN A 10 5.42 2.97 0.95
N GLN A 11 6.73 3.09 1.17
CA GLN A 11 7.73 2.64 0.20
C GLN A 11 7.65 1.13 -0.05
N ARG A 12 7.39 0.33 0.98
CA ARG A 12 7.29 -1.13 0.86
C ARG A 12 6.06 -1.55 0.05
N ILE A 13 4.90 -0.97 0.34
CA ILE A 13 3.65 -1.21 -0.42
C ILE A 13 3.81 -0.77 -1.87
N LEU A 14 4.31 0.44 -2.10
CA LEU A 14 4.53 0.96 -3.47
C LEU A 14 5.48 0.04 -4.26
N ARG A 15 6.59 -0.38 -3.66
CA ARG A 15 7.53 -1.29 -4.31
C ARG A 15 6.87 -2.61 -4.71
N GLU A 16 6.02 -3.19 -3.86
CA GLU A 16 5.34 -4.45 -4.19
C GLU A 16 4.35 -4.27 -5.37
N LEU A 17 3.59 -3.17 -5.37
CA LEU A 17 2.70 -2.84 -6.48
C LEU A 17 3.47 -2.60 -7.79
N CYS A 18 4.65 -1.98 -7.70
CA CYS A 18 5.52 -1.72 -8.84
C CYS A 18 6.09 -2.96 -9.51
N ARG A 19 6.20 -4.09 -8.80
CA ARG A 19 6.63 -5.36 -9.40
C ARG A 19 5.56 -5.96 -10.33
N ARG A 20 4.35 -5.40 -10.33
CA ARG A 20 3.20 -5.87 -11.09
C ARG A 20 2.75 -4.76 -12.05
N PRO A 21 3.11 -4.83 -13.35
CA PRO A 21 2.80 -3.78 -14.32
C PRO A 21 1.32 -3.40 -14.42
N ALA A 22 0.42 -4.36 -14.16
CA ALA A 22 -1.02 -4.12 -14.13
C ALA A 22 -1.49 -3.27 -12.92
N LEU A 23 -0.70 -3.20 -11.86
CA LEU A 23 -1.01 -2.54 -10.58
C LEU A 23 -0.12 -1.33 -10.30
N GLU A 24 0.67 -0.91 -11.30
CA GLU A 24 1.67 0.13 -11.19
C GLU A 24 1.12 1.36 -10.45
N ALA A 25 1.71 1.65 -9.30
CA ALA A 25 1.29 2.75 -8.44
C ALA A 25 1.44 4.06 -9.22
N GLY A 26 0.37 4.87 -9.25
CA GLY A 26 0.34 6.12 -10.00
C GLY A 26 -0.47 6.09 -11.30
N ARG A 27 -0.86 4.91 -11.80
CA ARG A 27 -1.83 4.81 -12.91
C ARG A 27 -3.29 4.86 -12.45
N HIS A 28 -3.52 4.48 -11.19
CA HIS A 28 -4.84 4.36 -10.59
C HIS A 28 -4.91 5.13 -9.27
N ARG A 29 -6.07 5.74 -9.00
CA ARG A 29 -6.40 6.25 -7.67
C ARG A 29 -6.95 5.08 -6.86
N MET A 30 -6.32 4.77 -5.73
CA MET A 30 -6.77 3.68 -4.86
C MET A 30 -6.62 4.05 -3.38
N ALA A 31 -7.45 3.43 -2.55
CA ALA A 31 -7.37 3.50 -1.10
C ALA A 31 -7.18 2.09 -0.56
N ILE A 32 -6.23 1.94 0.36
CA ILE A 32 -5.90 0.68 1.00
C ILE A 32 -6.06 0.88 2.50
N ARG A 33 -7.00 0.15 3.11
CA ARG A 33 -7.19 0.09 4.56
C ARG A 33 -6.63 -1.24 5.04
N PHE A 34 -5.65 -1.22 5.95
CA PHE A 34 -4.95 -2.43 6.35
C PHE A 34 -4.59 -2.42 7.83
N TRP A 35 -4.39 -3.62 8.35
CA TRP A 35 -3.80 -3.85 9.66
C TRP A 35 -2.37 -4.36 9.50
N VAL A 36 -1.54 -4.12 10.51
CA VAL A 36 -0.26 -4.79 10.66
C VAL A 36 -0.37 -5.68 11.89
N GLY A 37 -0.36 -6.99 11.65
CA GLY A 37 -0.49 -7.99 12.70
C GLY A 37 0.77 -8.11 13.56
N PRO A 38 0.70 -8.84 14.69
CA PRO A 38 1.84 -9.04 15.59
C PRO A 38 3.04 -9.76 14.94
N GLU A 39 2.82 -10.45 13.82
CA GLU A 39 3.86 -11.09 13.02
C GLU A 39 4.62 -10.13 12.09
N ALA A 40 4.40 -8.82 12.23
CA ALA A 40 4.98 -7.78 11.37
C ALA A 40 4.62 -8.00 9.89
N ARG A 41 3.36 -8.39 9.64
CA ARG A 41 2.83 -8.63 8.30
C ARG A 41 1.56 -7.83 8.09
N LEU A 42 1.35 -7.43 6.83
CA LEU A 42 0.11 -6.82 6.39
C LEU A 42 -1.01 -7.86 6.53
N GLY A 43 -1.91 -7.61 7.48
CA GLY A 43 -2.99 -8.51 7.87
C GLY A 43 -4.22 -8.33 6.99
N PRO A 44 -5.44 -8.47 7.54
CA PRO A 44 -6.66 -8.15 6.80
C PRO A 44 -6.50 -6.79 6.10
N LEU A 45 -6.87 -6.72 4.82
CA LEU A 45 -6.88 -5.47 4.09
C LEU A 45 -8.12 -5.34 3.22
N GLN A 46 -8.53 -4.10 3.03
CA GLN A 46 -9.57 -3.70 2.10
C GLN A 46 -8.95 -2.75 1.09
N VAL A 47 -9.23 -3.01 -0.17
CA VAL A 47 -8.75 -2.20 -1.29
C VAL A 47 -9.95 -1.64 -2.01
N SER A 48 -9.88 -0.36 -2.39
CA SER A 48 -10.79 0.23 -3.35
C SER A 48 -9.99 0.91 -4.46
N VAL A 49 -10.27 0.57 -5.71
CA VAL A 49 -9.60 1.16 -6.88
C VAL A 49 -10.62 1.94 -7.71
N THR A 50 -10.41 3.25 -7.80
CA THR A 50 -11.31 4.17 -8.49
C THR A 50 -11.44 3.80 -9.96
N ARG A 51 -12.69 3.55 -10.41
CA ARG A 51 -13.05 3.17 -11.79
C ARG A 51 -12.45 1.86 -12.28
N ARG A 52 -11.84 1.05 -11.40
CA ARG A 52 -11.22 -0.24 -11.75
C ARG A 52 -11.41 -1.28 -10.64
N PRO A 53 -12.66 -1.60 -10.23
CA PRO A 53 -12.92 -2.60 -9.20
C PRO A 53 -12.37 -3.99 -9.58
N ASP A 54 -12.20 -4.25 -10.88
CA ASP A 54 -11.55 -5.45 -11.42
C ASP A 54 -10.10 -5.64 -10.93
N LEU A 55 -9.43 -4.57 -10.51
CA LEU A 55 -8.07 -4.62 -9.97
C LEU A 55 -8.01 -4.86 -8.45
N GLU A 56 -9.12 -4.72 -7.73
CA GLU A 56 -9.12 -4.76 -6.25
C GLU A 56 -8.61 -6.10 -5.71
N THR A 57 -9.07 -7.21 -6.30
CA THR A 57 -8.60 -8.56 -5.94
C THR A 57 -7.11 -8.74 -6.24
N ALA A 58 -6.64 -8.27 -7.39
CA ALA A 58 -5.23 -8.38 -7.76
C ALA A 58 -4.31 -7.56 -6.85
N VAL A 59 -4.76 -6.38 -6.39
CA VAL A 59 -4.06 -5.57 -5.38
C VAL A 59 -4.11 -6.25 -4.01
N HIS A 60 -5.26 -6.78 -3.61
CA HIS A 60 -5.39 -7.52 -2.36
C HIS A 60 -4.38 -8.67 -2.30
N ASP A 61 -4.35 -9.52 -3.33
CA ASP A 61 -3.46 -10.68 -3.43
C ASP A 61 -1.99 -10.29 -3.59
N ALA A 62 -1.71 -9.03 -3.94
CA ALA A 62 -0.35 -8.50 -3.94
C ALA A 62 0.18 -8.17 -2.55
N LEU A 63 -0.71 -7.75 -1.66
CA LEU A 63 -0.33 -7.09 -0.42
C LEU A 63 -0.60 -7.94 0.81
N ILE A 64 -1.56 -8.88 0.75
CA ILE A 64 -1.87 -9.75 1.88
C ILE A 64 -0.61 -10.53 2.32
N GLY A 65 -0.30 -10.48 3.61
CA GLY A 65 0.86 -11.14 4.20
C GLY A 65 2.22 -10.50 3.89
N LEU A 66 2.24 -9.33 3.23
CA LEU A 66 3.47 -8.59 2.92
C LEU A 66 4.24 -8.29 4.21
N PRO A 67 5.54 -8.65 4.32
CA PRO A 67 6.35 -8.30 5.47
C PRO A 67 6.52 -6.78 5.59
N LEU A 68 6.23 -6.26 6.79
CA LEU A 68 6.34 -4.86 7.20
C LEU A 68 7.09 -4.77 8.52
N ASN A 69 7.34 -3.55 9.00
CA ASN A 69 7.78 -3.32 10.37
C ASN A 69 6.58 -3.32 11.31
N LEU A 70 6.81 -3.60 12.60
CA LEU A 70 5.76 -3.39 13.60
C LEU A 70 5.46 -1.89 13.76
N PRO A 71 4.17 -1.52 13.91
CA PRO A 71 3.81 -0.15 14.22
C PRO A 71 4.38 0.24 15.60
N PRO A 72 5.05 1.40 15.71
CA PRO A 72 5.39 1.97 17.01
C PRO A 72 4.14 2.18 17.88
N GLU A 73 4.34 2.25 19.20
CA GLU A 73 3.26 2.62 20.12
C GLU A 73 2.60 3.95 19.70
N GLY A 74 1.28 4.00 19.82
CA GLY A 74 0.48 5.17 19.45
C GLY A 74 0.15 5.30 17.95
N VAL A 75 0.57 4.36 17.10
CA VAL A 75 0.08 4.29 15.71
C VAL A 75 -1.27 3.59 15.68
N ALA A 76 -2.31 4.33 15.31
CA ALA A 76 -3.68 3.82 15.23
C ALA A 76 -3.82 2.76 14.12
N GLN A 77 -4.65 1.74 14.39
CA GLN A 77 -5.03 0.71 13.44
C GLN A 77 -6.56 0.63 13.28
N PRO A 78 -7.08 0.31 12.09
CA PRO A 78 -6.34 0.13 10.84
C PRO A 78 -5.74 1.43 10.31
N ALA A 79 -4.63 1.29 9.58
CA ALA A 79 -4.07 2.39 8.80
C ALA A 79 -4.81 2.52 7.46
N ILE A 80 -4.88 3.73 6.93
CA ILE A 80 -5.40 4.01 5.60
C ILE A 80 -4.31 4.68 4.78
N MET A 81 -4.00 4.10 3.63
CA MET A 81 -3.07 4.65 2.65
C MET A 81 -3.84 5.00 1.38
N GLN A 82 -3.71 6.24 0.93
CA GLN A 82 -4.26 6.68 -0.35
C GLN A 82 -3.14 6.82 -1.36
N ILE A 83 -3.30 6.15 -2.49
CA ILE A 83 -2.42 6.28 -3.64
C ILE A 83 -3.17 7.11 -4.66
N VAL A 84 -2.62 8.28 -4.97
CA VAL A 84 -3.14 9.17 -6.00
C VAL A 84 -2.21 9.12 -7.21
N PRO A 85 -2.76 9.20 -8.44
CA PRO A 85 -1.94 9.40 -9.63
C PRO A 85 -1.10 10.67 -9.47
N GLY A 86 0.22 10.56 -9.64
CA GLY A 86 1.10 11.71 -9.67
C GLY A 86 0.95 12.47 -10.98
N ALA A 87 0.92 13.81 -10.94
CA ALA A 87 1.24 14.61 -12.11
C ALA A 87 2.67 14.26 -12.56
N ALA A 88 2.87 14.10 -13.87
CA ALA A 88 4.11 13.67 -14.51
C ALA A 88 5.38 14.12 -13.75
N GLY A 89 6.06 13.19 -13.05
CA GLY A 89 7.31 13.51 -12.34
C GLY A 89 7.64 12.60 -11.17
N HIS A 90 6.65 12.05 -10.45
CA HIS A 90 6.88 10.92 -9.55
C HIS A 90 6.55 9.64 -10.33
N ARG A 91 7.57 9.05 -10.98
CA ARG A 91 7.47 7.66 -11.46
C ARG A 91 7.16 6.82 -10.23
N GLY A 92 5.89 6.45 -10.06
CA GLY A 92 5.43 5.68 -8.92
C GLY A 92 6.19 4.36 -8.76
N CYS A 93 6.82 3.93 -9.86
CA CYS A 93 7.85 2.91 -9.94
C CYS A 93 9.08 3.53 -10.59
N SER A 94 9.95 4.13 -9.77
CA SER A 94 11.30 4.47 -10.22
C SER A 94 12.15 3.21 -10.07
N GLU A 95 12.80 2.80 -11.16
CA GLU A 95 13.74 1.67 -11.21
C GLU A 95 14.80 1.70 -10.10
#